data_AF-A0AAD9V1R2-F1
#
_entry.id   AF-A0AAD9V1R2-F1
#
_cell.length_a   1.000
_cell.length_b   1.000
_cell.length_c   1.000
_cell.angle_alpha   90.00
_cell.angle_beta   90.00
_cell.angle_gamma   90.00
#
_symmetry.space_group_name_H-M   'P 1'
#
loop_
_entity.id
_entity.type
_entity.pdbx_description
1 polymer ?
#
loop_
_entity_poly.entity_id
_entity_poly.type
_entity_poly.pdbx_seq_one_letter_code
_entity_poly.pdbx_strand_id
1 'polypeptide(L)'
;MVKHKVTIKFGPYVSCGIVEHRTARLEGLQALLKSDGHFVEFVKTRDRDDVELVVHGETIYSCKIQELQYGGDGKLDPKCKEALDAVNKAY
;
A
#
# COMPACT_ATOMS: atom_id res chain seq x y z
N MET A 1 -4.51 -15.83 -12.92
CA MET A 1 -4.14 -14.88 -11.85
C MET A 1 -5.39 -14.61 -11.05
N VAL A 2 -5.39 -14.92 -9.75
CA VAL A 2 -6.53 -14.64 -8.87
C VAL A 2 -6.57 -13.14 -8.61
N LYS A 3 -7.76 -12.55 -8.69
CA LYS A 3 -7.95 -11.12 -8.45
C LYS A 3 -8.56 -10.93 -7.08
N HIS A 4 -7.91 -10.10 -6.28
CA HIS A 4 -8.30 -9.88 -4.89
C HIS A 4 -8.74 -8.44 -4.67
N LYS A 5 -9.65 -8.26 -3.71
CA LYS A 5 -9.91 -6.95 -3.11
C LYS A 5 -8.86 -6.70 -2.03
N VAL A 6 -7.95 -5.76 -2.30
CA VAL A 6 -6.89 -5.32 -1.41
C VAL A 6 -7.30 -4.00 -0.75
N THR A 7 -7.44 -4.01 0.57
CA THR A 7 -7.67 -2.81 1.37
C THR A 7 -6.34 -2.34 1.94
N ILE A 8 -5.86 -1.20 1.47
CA ILE A 8 -4.68 -0.54 2.01
C ILE A 8 -5.11 0.36 3.16
N LYS A 9 -4.85 -0.10 4.37
CA LYS A 9 -4.98 0.69 5.59
C LYS A 9 -3.73 1.53 5.75
N PHE A 10 -3.87 2.83 6.00
CA PHE A 10 -2.71 3.71 6.13
C PHE A 10 -2.90 4.82 7.17
N GLY A 11 -1.82 5.06 7.91
CA GLY A 11 -1.70 6.10 8.90
C GLY A 11 -1.40 7.48 8.34
N PRO A 12 -1.55 8.53 9.18
CA PRO A 12 -0.99 9.83 8.85
C PRO A 12 0.54 9.77 8.94
N TYR A 13 1.23 10.54 8.11
CA TYR A 13 2.69 10.66 8.14
C TYR A 13 3.16 12.09 7.99
N VAL A 14 4.40 12.34 8.40
CA VAL A 14 5.00 13.67 8.27
C VAL A 14 5.42 13.93 6.83
N SER A 15 4.93 15.03 6.26
CA SER A 15 5.35 15.54 4.96
C SER A 15 5.35 17.06 4.99
N CYS A 16 6.48 17.67 4.63
CA CYS A 16 6.68 19.13 4.74
C CYS A 16 6.37 19.69 6.14
N GLY A 17 6.73 18.95 7.21
CA GLY A 17 6.52 19.37 8.60
C GLY A 17 5.10 19.20 9.15
N ILE A 18 4.16 18.67 8.35
CA ILE A 18 2.76 18.46 8.75
C ILE A 18 2.47 16.96 8.83
N VAL A 19 1.78 16.53 9.89
CA VAL A 19 1.32 15.14 10.07
C VAL A 19 -0.12 15.02 9.56
N GLU A 20 -0.32 14.30 8.46
CA GLU A 20 -1.63 14.20 7.81
C GLU A 20 -1.75 12.90 6.99
N HIS A 21 -2.98 12.43 6.76
CA HIS A 21 -3.25 11.32 5.83
C HIS A 21 -3.05 11.77 4.38
N ARG A 22 -2.02 11.24 3.73
CA ARG A 22 -1.74 11.50 2.31
C ARG A 22 -1.54 10.20 1.56
N THR A 23 -1.87 10.20 0.29
CA THR A 23 -1.77 9.02 -0.58
C THR A 23 -0.59 9.08 -1.54
N ALA A 24 0.18 10.18 -1.55
CA ALA A 24 1.23 10.41 -2.56
C ALA A 24 2.31 9.31 -2.59
N ARG A 25 2.69 8.77 -1.43
CA ARG A 25 3.61 7.60 -1.34
C ARG A 25 2.93 6.25 -1.60
N LEU A 26 1.60 6.21 -1.60
CA LEU A 26 0.82 5.02 -1.89
C LEU A 26 0.46 4.90 -3.38
N GLU A 27 0.69 5.94 -4.18
CA GLU A 27 0.34 5.96 -5.60
C GLU A 27 1.06 4.87 -6.38
N GLY A 28 2.36 4.69 -6.16
CA GLY A 28 3.15 3.63 -6.80
C GLY A 28 2.64 2.24 -6.45
N LEU A 29 2.38 1.99 -5.17
CA LEU A 29 1.81 0.73 -4.69
C LEU A 29 0.43 0.46 -5.32
N GLN A 30 -0.45 1.45 -5.33
CA GLN A 30 -1.77 1.35 -5.94
C GLN A 30 -1.67 1.06 -7.44
N ALA A 31 -0.82 1.79 -8.16
CA ALA A 31 -0.63 1.63 -9.60
C ALA A 31 -0.14 0.22 -9.93
N LEU A 32 0.81 -0.30 -9.15
CA LEU A 32 1.35 -1.64 -9.33
C LEU A 32 0.29 -2.73 -9.10
N LEU A 33 -0.46 -2.66 -7.99
CA LEU A 33 -1.53 -3.62 -7.67
C LEU A 33 -2.66 -3.57 -8.70
N LYS A 34 -3.06 -2.38 -9.15
CA LYS A 34 -4.08 -2.22 -10.21
C LYS A 34 -3.57 -2.71 -11.57
N SER A 35 -2.29 -2.50 -11.88
CA SER A 35 -1.68 -2.98 -13.12
C SER A 35 -1.57 -4.50 -13.15
N ASP A 36 -1.39 -5.16 -12.00
CA ASP A 36 -1.50 -6.61 -11.94
C ASP A 36 -2.97 -7.03 -12.15
N GLY A 37 -3.93 -6.26 -11.64
CA GLY A 37 -5.37 -6.42 -11.88
C GLY A 37 -6.19 -6.60 -10.61
N HIS A 38 -5.61 -6.30 -9.44
CA HIS A 38 -6.31 -6.31 -8.16
C HIS A 38 -7.16 -5.05 -7.98
N PHE A 39 -8.19 -5.16 -7.15
CA PHE A 39 -9.00 -4.01 -6.74
C PHE A 39 -8.40 -3.41 -5.48
N VAL A 40 -8.12 -2.10 -5.51
CA VAL A 40 -7.45 -1.40 -4.40
C VAL A 40 -8.39 -0.38 -3.79
N GLU A 41 -8.53 -0.41 -2.47
CA GLU A 41 -9.31 0.53 -1.67
C GLU A 41 -8.44 1.11 -0.54
N PHE A 42 -8.57 2.40 -0.25
CA PHE A 42 -7.81 3.08 0.80
C PHE A 42 -8.66 3.31 2.05
N VAL A 43 -8.13 2.94 3.21
CA VAL A 43 -8.76 3.17 4.52
C VAL A 43 -7.79 3.91 5.42
N LYS A 44 -8.20 5.05 5.96
CA LYS A 44 -7.39 5.84 6.90
C LYS A 44 -7.41 5.18 8.28
N THR A 45 -6.24 5.03 8.91
CA THR A 45 -6.08 4.54 10.29
C THR A 45 -5.46 5.60 11.19
N ARG A 46 -5.45 5.37 12.50
CA ARG A 46 -4.82 6.29 13.47
C ARG A 46 -3.34 5.96 13.69
N ASP A 47 -2.92 4.78 13.27
CA ASP A 47 -1.58 4.22 13.45
C ASP A 47 -0.56 4.95 12.58
N ARG A 48 0.17 5.86 13.21
CA ARG A 48 1.08 6.78 12.53
C ARG A 48 2.16 6.05 11.72
N ASP A 49 2.40 6.56 10.52
CA ASP A 49 3.40 6.07 9.56
C ASP A 49 3.19 4.61 9.11
N ASP A 50 2.12 3.94 9.54
CA ASP A 50 1.89 2.52 9.26
C ASP A 50 1.07 2.30 7.98
N VAL A 51 1.38 1.24 7.24
CA VAL A 51 0.64 0.79 6.06
C VAL A 51 0.43 -0.71 6.18
N GLU A 52 -0.82 -1.14 6.09
CA GLU A 52 -1.20 -2.55 6.09
C GLU A 52 -1.99 -2.88 4.83
N LEU A 53 -1.65 -3.99 4.17
CA LEU A 53 -2.45 -4.56 3.10
C LEU A 53 -3.31 -5.67 3.68
N VAL A 54 -4.61 -5.47 3.60
CA VAL A 54 -5.62 -6.42 4.09
C VAL A 54 -6.34 -7.04 2.92
N VAL A 55 -6.38 -8.36 2.86
CA VAL A 55 -7.07 -9.11 1.82
C VAL A 55 -7.91 -10.18 2.52
N HIS A 56 -9.20 -10.27 2.19
CA HIS A 56 -10.20 -11.10 2.90
C HIS A 56 -10.25 -10.93 4.44
N GLY A 57 -9.86 -9.74 4.93
CA GLY A 57 -9.89 -9.43 6.35
C GLY A 57 -8.60 -9.75 7.11
N GLU A 58 -7.61 -10.35 6.46
CA GLU A 58 -6.29 -10.65 7.04
C GLU A 58 -5.22 -9.68 6.53
N THR A 59 -4.37 -9.18 7.43
CA THR A 59 -3.20 -8.38 7.07
C THR A 59 -2.12 -9.32 6.52
N ILE A 60 -1.83 -9.22 5.22
CA ILE A 60 -0.86 -10.08 4.53
C ILE A 60 0.52 -9.42 4.39
N TYR A 61 0.59 -8.10 4.54
CA TYR A 61 1.81 -7.32 4.43
C TYR A 61 1.67 -6.02 5.21
N SER A 62 2.75 -5.58 5.84
CA SER A 62 2.83 -4.30 6.54
C SER A 62 4.20 -3.65 6.34
N CYS A 63 4.22 -2.33 6.16
CA CYS A 63 5.46 -1.55 6.14
C CYS A 63 5.22 -0.14 6.67
N LYS A 64 6.30 0.65 6.83
CA LYS A 64 6.16 2.08 7.06
C LYS A 64 5.97 2.84 5.75
N ILE A 65 5.06 3.80 5.75
CA ILE A 65 4.77 4.64 4.57
C ILE A 65 5.99 5.44 4.09
N GLN A 66 6.95 5.72 4.98
CA GLN A 66 8.20 6.39 4.64
C GLN A 66 9.18 5.49 3.86
N GLU A 67 9.04 4.17 3.95
CA GLU A 67 9.83 3.21 3.17
C GLU A 67 9.36 3.14 1.71
N LEU A 68 8.13 3.57 1.42
CA LEU A 68 7.60 3.64 0.07
C LEU A 68 8.14 4.87 -0.67
N GLN A 69 8.49 4.69 -1.93
CA GLN A 69 8.90 5.80 -2.79
C GLN A 69 7.71 6.73 -3.09
N TYR A 70 8.02 8.00 -3.32
CA TYR A 70 7.01 9.00 -3.59
C TYR A 70 6.53 8.94 -5.04
N GLY A 71 5.22 8.80 -5.25
CA GLY A 71 4.61 8.79 -6.58
C GLY A 71 5.02 7.61 -7.47
N GLY A 72 4.80 7.76 -8.78
CA GLY A 72 5.23 6.83 -9.82
C GLY A 72 4.34 5.60 -9.99
N ASP A 73 4.85 4.61 -10.72
CA ASP A 73 4.15 3.35 -11.05
C ASP A 73 4.53 2.16 -10.15
N GLY A 74 5.42 2.38 -9.17
CA GLY A 74 5.83 1.37 -8.18
C GLY A 74 6.74 0.24 -8.71
N LYS A 75 7.02 0.14 -10.01
CA LYS A 75 7.81 -0.97 -10.58
C LYS A 75 9.29 -0.98 -10.16
N LEU A 76 9.83 0.17 -9.75
CA LEU A 76 11.22 0.29 -9.28
C LEU A 76 11.31 0.30 -7.75
N ASP A 77 10.18 0.35 -7.05
CA ASP A 77 10.16 0.36 -5.59
C ASP A 77 10.17 -1.10 -5.07
N PRO A 78 11.23 -1.53 -4.35
CA PRO A 78 11.29 -2.89 -3.82
C PRO A 78 10.13 -3.20 -2.87
N LYS A 79 9.70 -2.22 -2.06
CA LYS A 79 8.60 -2.41 -1.10
C LYS A 79 7.27 -2.64 -1.80
N CYS A 80 7.05 -1.97 -2.94
CA CYS A 80 5.88 -2.22 -3.77
C CYS A 80 5.89 -3.64 -4.35
N LYS A 81 7.05 -4.16 -4.75
CA LYS A 81 7.18 -5.55 -5.23
C LYS A 81 6.94 -6.57 -4.15
N GLU A 82 7.51 -6.38 -2.96
CA GLU A 82 7.29 -7.24 -1.79
C GLU A 82 5.79 -7.30 -1.45
N ALA A 83 5.11 -6.15 -1.46
CA ALA A 83 3.68 -6.06 -1.23
C ALA A 83 2.85 -6.79 -2.30
N LEU A 84 3.19 -6.63 -3.59
CA LEU A 84 2.51 -7.33 -4.68
C LEU A 84 2.72 -8.86 -4.59
N ASP A 85 3.94 -9.30 -4.30
CA ASP A 85 4.26 -10.72 -4.12
C ASP A 85 3.47 -11.33 -2.94
N ALA A 86 3.36 -10.61 -1.83
CA ALA A 86 2.52 -11.01 -0.69
C ALA A 86 1.04 -11.14 -1.08
N VAL A 87 0.51 -10.20 -1.86
CA VAL A 87 -0.88 -10.26 -2.38
C VAL A 87 -1.06 -11.45 -3.31
N ASN A 88 -0.11 -11.72 -4.20
CA ASN A 88 -0.19 -12.83 -5.15
C ASN A 88 -0.04 -14.20 -4.48
N LYS A 89 0.64 -14.27 -3.34
CA LYS A 89 0.74 -15.48 -2.51
C LYS A 89 -0.48 -15.69 -1.59
N ALA A 90 -1.31 -14.66 -1.42
CA ALA A 90 -2.52 -14.76 -0.64
C ALA A 90 -3.60 -15.52 -1.45
N TYR A 91 -3.79 -16.80 -1.09
CA TYR A 91 -4.87 -17.73 -1.49
C TYR A 91 -5.25 -17.84 -2.97
#